data_AF-A5CVJ0-F1
#
_entry.id   AF-A5CVJ0-F1
#
_cell.length_a   1.000
_cell.length_b   1.000
_cell.length_c   1.000
_cell.angle_alpha   90.00
_cell.angle_beta   90.00
_cell.angle_gamma   90.00
#
_symmetry.space_group_name_H-M   'P 1'
#
loop_
_entity.id
_entity.type
_entity.pdbx_description
1 polymer ?
#
loop_
_entity_poly.entity_id
_entity_poly.type
_entity_poly.pdbx_seq_one_letter_code
_entity_poly.pdbx_strand_id
1 'polypeptide(L)'
;MDRYQKLVAQALSSVIEIFSWDLEEEIQRNKDLILLDIREQDEFDMMHIKNSIHVPRGILESACVWNYDNTVPKLVQAINQDIIVICHSGNRSALATLTMQQMGFNKVRSLKMGIKGWNDNDLEMVNSNHVIVDINKADAWLNRAISEDKLESRKNNAN
;
A
#
# COMPACT_ATOMS: atom_id res chain seq x y z
N MET A 1 -21.55 2.38 7.94
CA MET A 1 -20.22 1.74 7.83
C MET A 1 -20.29 0.31 8.30
N ASP A 2 -19.77 -0.63 7.51
CA ASP A 2 -19.54 -1.99 7.95
C ASP A 2 -18.39 -2.07 8.98
N ARG A 3 -18.12 -3.28 9.51
CA ARG A 3 -17.09 -3.54 10.52
C ARG A 3 -15.67 -3.22 10.01
N TYR A 4 -15.39 -3.47 8.74
CA TYR A 4 -14.09 -3.20 8.15
C TYR A 4 -13.83 -1.69 8.05
N GLN A 5 -14.83 -0.93 7.57
CA GLN A 5 -14.72 0.52 7.49
C GLN A 5 -14.57 1.18 8.87
N LYS A 6 -15.20 0.63 9.91
CA LYS A 6 -14.98 1.09 11.29
C LYS A 6 -13.52 0.88 11.73
N LEU A 7 -12.94 -0.27 11.43
CA LEU A 7 -11.54 -0.58 11.76
C LEU A 7 -10.58 0.38 11.05
N VAL A 8 -10.82 0.64 9.76
CA VAL A 8 -10.04 1.60 8.97
C VAL A 8 -10.17 3.01 9.56
N ALA A 9 -11.39 3.47 9.85
CA ALA A 9 -11.62 4.79 10.42
C ALA A 9 -10.91 4.97 11.77
N GLN A 10 -10.89 3.92 12.61
CA GLN A 10 -10.13 3.94 13.85
C GLN A 10 -8.62 4.08 13.60
N ALA A 11 -8.06 3.33 12.65
CA ALA A 11 -6.64 3.46 12.32
C ALA A 11 -6.29 4.85 11.78
N LEU A 12 -7.14 5.41 10.91
CA LEU A 12 -7.00 6.76 10.36
C LEU A 12 -6.98 7.86 11.43
N SER A 13 -7.53 7.62 12.62
CA SER A 13 -7.44 8.58 13.72
C SER A 13 -6.05 8.67 14.36
N SER A 14 -5.15 7.72 14.07
CA SER A 14 -3.83 7.60 14.69
C SER A 14 -2.68 7.59 13.68
N VAL A 15 -2.95 7.33 12.40
CA VAL A 15 -1.94 7.33 11.34
C VAL A 15 -1.91 8.66 10.58
N ILE A 16 -0.72 9.05 10.15
CA ILE A 16 -0.55 10.18 9.24
C ILE A 16 -0.66 9.65 7.81
N GLU A 17 -1.39 10.37 6.97
CA GLU A 17 -1.52 10.09 5.55
C GLU A 17 -0.78 11.15 4.72
N ILE A 18 -0.30 10.75 3.54
CA ILE A 18 0.26 11.64 2.52
C ILE A 18 -0.49 11.47 1.20
N PHE A 19 -0.72 12.56 0.48
CA PHE A 19 -1.32 12.51 -0.86
C PHE A 19 -0.28 12.24 -1.95
N SER A 20 -0.74 11.77 -3.11
CA SER A 20 0.14 11.38 -4.22
C SER A 20 1.04 12.51 -4.71
N TRP A 21 0.51 13.74 -4.86
CA TRP A 21 1.27 14.89 -5.33
C TRP A 21 2.38 15.30 -4.34
N ASP A 22 2.10 15.27 -3.04
CA ASP A 22 3.10 15.58 -2.01
C ASP A 22 4.19 14.50 -1.98
N LEU A 23 3.81 13.23 -2.15
CA LEU A 23 4.74 12.12 -2.18
C LEU A 23 5.64 12.16 -3.42
N GLU A 24 5.11 12.52 -4.59
CA GLU A 24 5.89 12.67 -5.81
C GLU A 24 7.03 13.68 -5.60
N GLU A 25 6.73 14.84 -5.02
CA GLU A 25 7.75 15.84 -4.68
C GLU A 25 8.76 15.30 -3.64
N GLU A 26 8.29 14.56 -2.64
CA GLU A 26 9.15 14.01 -1.60
C GLU A 26 10.13 12.96 -2.14
N ILE A 27 9.70 12.09 -3.06
CA ILE A 27 10.56 11.10 -3.74
C ILE A 27 11.70 11.79 -4.52
N GLN A 28 11.44 12.98 -5.07
CA GLN A 28 12.48 13.75 -5.77
C GLN A 28 13.54 14.28 -4.79
N ARG A 29 13.13 14.73 -3.60
CA ARG A 29 13.98 15.40 -2.59
C ARG A 29 14.68 14.43 -1.64
N ASN A 30 14.03 13.32 -1.28
CA ASN A 30 14.51 12.37 -0.28
C ASN A 30 14.79 11.01 -0.92
N LYS A 31 16.06 10.73 -1.21
CA LYS A 31 16.48 9.45 -1.82
C LYS A 31 16.49 8.28 -0.82
N ASP A 32 16.46 8.57 0.47
CA ASP A 32 16.42 7.58 1.53
C ASP A 32 14.98 7.18 1.92
N LEU A 33 13.98 7.83 1.32
CA LEU A 33 12.57 7.49 1.53
C LEU A 33 12.30 6.04 1.12
N ILE A 34 11.64 5.28 1.99
CA ILE A 34 11.25 3.91 1.72
C ILE A 34 9.79 3.88 1.24
N LEU A 35 9.59 3.45 0.00
CA LEU A 35 8.28 3.10 -0.51
C LEU A 35 8.04 1.61 -0.25
N LEU A 36 7.03 1.28 0.54
CA LEU A 36 6.70 -0.07 0.97
C LEU A 36 5.34 -0.48 0.42
N ASP A 37 5.32 -1.31 -0.61
CA ASP A 37 4.10 -1.85 -1.18
C ASP A 37 3.70 -3.15 -0.50
N ILE A 38 2.50 -3.15 0.11
CA ILE A 38 1.98 -4.28 0.88
C ILE A 38 0.86 -5.05 0.18
N ARG A 39 0.65 -4.79 -1.11
CA ARG A 39 -0.34 -5.51 -1.91
C ARG A 39 0.09 -6.95 -2.17
N GLU A 40 -0.81 -7.75 -2.72
CA GLU A 40 -0.47 -9.10 -3.16
C GLU A 40 0.50 -9.07 -4.36
N GLN A 41 1.18 -10.20 -4.60
CA GLN A 41 2.24 -10.30 -5.62
C GLN A 41 1.74 -9.93 -7.02
N ASP A 42 0.57 -10.42 -7.41
CA ASP A 42 -0.03 -10.16 -8.72
C ASP A 42 -0.38 -8.67 -8.91
N GLU A 43 -0.84 -8.00 -7.84
CA GLU A 43 -1.09 -6.55 -7.86
C GLU A 43 0.21 -5.77 -8.06
N PHE A 44 1.30 -6.17 -7.40
CA PHE A 44 2.61 -5.52 -7.49
C PHE A 44 3.28 -5.76 -8.85
N ASP A 45 3.23 -7.00 -9.34
CA ASP A 45 3.84 -7.40 -10.61
C ASP A 45 3.18 -6.71 -11.80
N MET A 46 1.84 -6.52 -11.74
CA MET A 46 1.10 -5.77 -12.75
C MET A 46 1.61 -4.34 -12.85
N MET A 47 1.70 -3.65 -11.70
CA MET A 47 2.25 -2.30 -11.61
C MET A 47 2.53 -1.89 -10.17
N HIS A 48 3.56 -1.09 -9.96
CA HIS A 48 3.93 -0.49 -8.69
C HIS A 48 4.67 0.83 -8.90
N ILE A 49 4.77 1.63 -7.84
CA ILE A 49 5.58 2.86 -7.87
C ILE A 49 7.05 2.46 -7.97
N LYS A 50 7.81 3.11 -8.87
CA LYS A 50 9.22 2.80 -9.11
C LYS A 50 10.04 2.84 -7.80
N ASN A 51 10.96 1.88 -7.64
CA ASN A 51 11.81 1.69 -6.47
C ASN A 51 11.09 1.28 -5.17
N SER A 52 9.81 0.89 -5.25
CA SER A 52 9.10 0.31 -4.10
C SER A 52 9.69 -1.05 -3.71
N ILE A 53 9.76 -1.30 -2.41
CA ILE A 53 10.00 -2.62 -1.83
C ILE A 53 8.65 -3.31 -1.70
N HIS A 54 8.55 -4.56 -2.14
CA HIS A 54 7.35 -5.35 -2.00
C HIS A 54 7.41 -6.26 -0.78
N VAL A 55 6.45 -6.12 0.13
CA VAL A 55 6.25 -7.02 1.28
C VAL A 55 4.75 -7.19 1.50
N PRO A 56 4.13 -8.28 1.03
CA PRO A 56 2.71 -8.52 1.20
C PRO A 56 2.24 -8.36 2.65
N ARG A 57 1.04 -7.79 2.83
CA ARG A 57 0.51 -7.50 4.17
C ARG A 57 0.56 -8.69 5.12
N GLY A 58 0.30 -9.91 4.63
CA GLY A 58 0.23 -11.12 5.45
C GLY A 58 1.54 -11.52 6.14
N ILE A 59 2.67 -10.94 5.73
CA ILE A 59 4.01 -11.24 6.28
C ILE A 59 4.72 -10.00 6.82
N LEU A 60 4.03 -8.86 6.89
CA LEU A 60 4.64 -7.55 7.15
C LEU A 60 5.36 -7.51 8.51
N GLU A 61 4.72 -8.03 9.55
CA GLU A 61 5.25 -7.97 10.92
C GLU A 61 6.56 -8.76 11.04
N SER A 62 6.60 -9.99 10.53
CA SER A 62 7.82 -10.80 10.57
C SER A 62 8.91 -10.29 9.62
N ALA A 63 8.54 -9.59 8.54
CA ALA A 63 9.51 -8.96 7.65
C ALA A 63 10.25 -7.78 8.31
N CYS A 64 9.62 -7.13 9.29
CA CYS A 64 10.15 -5.95 9.99
C CYS A 64 11.05 -6.28 11.19
N VAL A 65 11.28 -7.56 11.50
CA VAL A 65 12.10 -8.00 12.65
C VAL A 65 13.11 -9.06 12.25
N TRP A 66 14.17 -9.23 13.05
CA TRP A 66 15.16 -10.30 12.85
C TRP A 66 14.61 -11.68 13.24
N ASN A 67 15.27 -12.73 12.73
CA ASN A 67 15.01 -14.15 13.04
C ASN A 67 13.74 -14.76 12.44
N TYR A 68 13.30 -14.26 11.28
CA TYR A 68 12.23 -14.87 10.48
C TYR A 68 12.71 -15.09 9.04
N ASP A 69 12.19 -16.12 8.37
CA ASP A 69 12.61 -16.46 7.00
C ASP A 69 12.33 -15.34 6.01
N ASN A 70 11.32 -14.53 6.28
CA ASN A 70 10.90 -13.42 5.45
C ASN A 70 11.41 -12.06 5.96
N THR A 71 12.37 -12.04 6.89
CA THR A 71 13.02 -10.81 7.36
C THR A 71 13.56 -10.01 6.18
N VAL A 72 13.22 -8.71 6.14
CA VAL A 72 13.76 -7.75 5.16
C VAL A 72 14.73 -6.81 5.90
N PRO A 73 16.05 -7.00 5.78
CA PRO A 73 17.04 -6.22 6.53
C PRO A 73 16.84 -4.70 6.46
N LYS A 74 16.44 -4.20 5.28
CA LYS A 74 16.14 -2.78 5.06
C LYS A 74 15.01 -2.27 5.95
N LEU A 75 13.97 -3.07 6.20
CA LEU A 75 12.86 -2.70 7.08
C LEU A 75 13.24 -2.80 8.56
N VAL A 76 14.00 -3.82 8.96
CA VAL A 76 14.45 -3.95 10.36
C VAL A 76 15.31 -2.75 10.80
N GLN A 77 16.09 -2.20 9.87
CA GLN A 77 16.94 -1.03 10.11
C GLN A 77 16.21 0.32 9.93
N ALA A 78 14.93 0.30 9.54
CA ALA A 78 14.17 1.49 9.16
C ALA A 78 13.25 2.04 10.26
N ILE A 79 13.40 1.61 11.51
CA ILE A 79 12.55 2.06 12.63
C ILE A 79 12.44 3.59 12.77
N ASN A 80 13.50 4.31 12.37
CA ASN A 80 13.61 5.78 12.40
C ASN A 80 13.63 6.45 11.00
N GLN A 81 13.40 5.69 9.94
CA GLN A 81 13.43 6.17 8.56
C GLN A 81 12.02 6.50 8.07
N ASP A 82 11.93 7.44 7.14
CA ASP A 82 10.67 7.79 6.49
C ASP A 82 10.19 6.64 5.61
N ILE A 83 9.03 6.09 5.93
CA ILE A 83 8.40 4.98 5.19
C ILE A 83 6.99 5.39 4.76
N ILE A 84 6.69 5.23 3.47
CA ILE A 84 5.33 5.30 2.94
C ILE A 84 4.82 3.91 2.65
N VAL A 85 3.73 3.52 3.32
CA VAL A 85 3.05 2.25 3.09
C VAL A 85 1.99 2.43 2.01
N ILE A 86 2.04 1.57 1.00
CA ILE A 86 1.23 1.64 -0.21
C ILE A 86 0.35 0.39 -0.28
N CYS A 87 -0.93 0.59 -0.55
CA CYS A 87 -1.83 -0.50 -0.92
C CYS A 87 -2.70 -0.08 -2.12
N HIS A 88 -3.75 -0.84 -2.42
CA HIS A 88 -4.64 -0.53 -3.55
C HIS A 88 -5.39 0.81 -3.38
N SER A 89 -6.12 1.00 -2.28
CA SER A 89 -7.03 2.15 -2.07
C SER A 89 -6.81 2.95 -0.79
N GLY A 90 -5.71 2.72 -0.08
CA GLY A 90 -5.35 3.41 1.18
C GLY A 90 -5.80 2.70 2.46
N ASN A 91 -6.81 1.82 2.40
CA ASN A 91 -7.37 1.20 3.61
C ASN A 91 -6.44 0.16 4.25
N ARG A 92 -5.85 -0.75 3.45
CA ARG A 92 -4.92 -1.77 3.95
C ARG A 92 -3.63 -1.13 4.47
N SER A 93 -3.15 -0.08 3.81
CA SER A 93 -1.97 0.67 4.22
C SER A 93 -2.20 1.44 5.51
N ALA A 94 -3.37 2.07 5.71
CA ALA A 94 -3.69 2.70 6.99
C ALA A 94 -3.62 1.71 8.17
N LEU A 95 -4.21 0.52 8.00
CA LEU A 95 -4.11 -0.54 9.02
C LEU A 95 -2.67 -1.04 9.22
N ALA A 96 -1.83 -1.00 8.19
CA ALA A 96 -0.45 -1.49 8.24
C ALA A 96 0.47 -0.47 8.92
N THR A 97 0.33 0.80 8.54
CA THR A 97 0.97 1.93 9.19
C THR A 97 0.69 1.90 10.69
N LEU A 98 -0.56 1.68 11.11
CA LEU A 98 -0.87 1.55 12.54
C LEU A 98 -0.12 0.39 13.21
N THR A 99 -0.10 -0.79 12.57
CA THR A 99 0.63 -1.95 13.10
C THR A 99 2.14 -1.66 13.19
N MET A 100 2.73 -1.04 12.16
CA MET A 100 4.15 -0.67 12.18
C MET A 100 4.44 0.37 13.28
N GLN A 101 3.56 1.35 13.51
CA GLN A 101 3.69 2.28 14.63
C GLN A 101 3.69 1.56 15.98
N GLN A 102 2.80 0.56 16.16
CA GLN A 102 2.77 -0.28 17.37
C GLN A 102 4.05 -1.12 17.55
N MET A 103 4.73 -1.45 16.46
CA MET A 103 6.04 -2.12 16.46
C MET A 103 7.22 -1.16 16.66
N GLY A 104 6.98 0.15 16.79
CA GLY A 104 7.99 1.16 17.09
C GLY A 104 8.47 2.00 15.91
N PHE A 105 7.94 1.81 14.71
CA PHE A 105 8.28 2.66 13.55
C PHE A 105 7.69 4.06 13.74
N ASN A 106 8.54 5.08 13.88
CA ASN A 106 8.09 6.41 14.28
C ASN A 106 7.80 7.37 13.10
N LYS A 107 8.31 7.07 11.90
CA LYS A 107 8.15 7.89 10.68
C LYS A 107 7.47 7.12 9.55
N VAL A 108 6.47 6.33 9.90
CA VAL A 108 5.66 5.59 8.93
C VAL A 108 4.36 6.33 8.64
N ARG A 109 4.04 6.49 7.36
CA ARG A 109 2.83 7.14 6.85
C ARG A 109 2.11 6.21 5.86
N SER A 110 0.82 6.41 5.66
CA SER A 110 0.04 5.70 4.64
C SER A 110 -0.14 6.58 3.40
N LEU A 111 0.02 6.02 2.20
CA LEU A 111 -0.38 6.71 0.98
C LEU A 111 -1.91 6.80 0.91
N LYS A 112 -2.43 8.03 0.96
CA LYS A 112 -3.86 8.32 0.85
C LYS A 112 -4.37 7.83 -0.50
N MET A 113 -5.54 7.16 -0.50
CA MET A 113 -6.14 6.56 -1.70
C MET A 113 -5.29 5.46 -2.37
N GLY A 114 -4.14 5.10 -1.81
CA GLY A 114 -3.25 4.05 -2.31
C GLY A 114 -2.77 4.31 -3.75
N ILE A 115 -2.38 3.23 -4.42
CA ILE A 115 -1.92 3.28 -5.81
C ILE A 115 -3.03 3.69 -6.79
N LYS A 116 -4.31 3.52 -6.41
CA LYS A 116 -5.41 4.09 -7.18
C LYS A 116 -5.31 5.62 -7.22
N GLY A 117 -5.15 6.26 -6.06
CA GLY A 117 -4.93 7.70 -6.00
C GLY A 117 -3.64 8.14 -6.70
N TRP A 118 -2.62 7.29 -6.76
CA TRP A 118 -1.42 7.56 -7.57
C TRP A 118 -1.76 7.62 -9.07
N ASN A 119 -2.47 6.61 -9.57
CA ASN A 119 -2.91 6.54 -10.96
C ASN A 119 -3.90 7.67 -11.33
N ASP A 120 -4.83 8.00 -10.45
CA ASP A 120 -5.81 9.08 -10.65
C ASP A 120 -5.15 10.48 -10.81
N ASN A 121 -3.88 10.62 -10.41
CA ASN A 121 -3.07 11.84 -10.59
C ASN A 121 -2.09 11.75 -11.77
N ASP A 122 -2.29 10.78 -12.68
CA ASP A 122 -1.46 10.55 -13.86
C ASP A 122 0.03 10.28 -13.59
N LEU A 123 0.34 9.75 -12.40
CA LEU A 123 1.71 9.51 -11.97
C LEU A 123 2.23 8.15 -12.47
N GLU A 124 3.49 8.12 -12.89
CA GLU A 124 4.09 6.95 -13.52
C GLU A 124 4.19 5.74 -12.57
N MET A 125 3.95 4.56 -13.12
CA MET A 125 4.14 3.26 -12.48
C MET A 125 4.86 2.31 -13.42
N VAL A 126 5.52 1.31 -12.86
CA VAL A 126 6.24 0.28 -13.61
C VAL A 126 5.74 -1.10 -13.25
N ASN A 127 5.82 -2.05 -14.18
CA ASN A 127 5.54 -3.46 -13.91
C ASN A 127 6.79 -4.18 -13.36
N SER A 128 6.69 -5.50 -13.12
CA SER A 128 7.80 -6.34 -12.67
C SER A 128 9.03 -6.34 -13.59
N ASN A 129 8.87 -6.00 -14.87
CA ASN A 129 9.96 -5.85 -15.83
C ASN A 129 10.54 -4.43 -15.87
N HIS A 130 10.15 -3.56 -14.94
CA HIS A 130 10.52 -2.15 -14.86
C HIS A 130 10.12 -1.32 -16.10
N VAL A 131 9.11 -1.78 -16.84
CA VAL A 131 8.53 -1.05 -17.98
C VAL A 131 7.39 -0.19 -17.48
N ILE A 132 7.34 1.08 -17.93
CA ILE A 132 6.24 1.99 -17.64
C ILE A 132 4.94 1.39 -18.14
N VAL A 133 3.94 1.35 -17.27
CA VAL A 133 2.62 0.81 -17.58
C VAL A 133 1.76 1.92 -18.20
N ASP A 134 1.11 1.60 -19.32
CA ASP A 134 0.15 2.51 -19.95
C ASP A 134 -0.99 2.85 -18.97
N ILE A 135 -1.28 4.15 -18.84
CA ILE A 135 -2.22 4.65 -17.82
C ILE A 135 -3.64 4.13 -18.02
N ASN A 136 -4.10 3.94 -19.27
CA ASN A 136 -5.43 3.40 -19.53
C ASN A 136 -5.52 1.93 -19.13
N LYS A 137 -4.44 1.15 -19.34
CA LYS A 137 -4.36 -0.23 -18.86
C LYS A 137 -4.34 -0.30 -17.34
N ALA A 138 -3.60 0.59 -16.69
CA ALA A 138 -3.54 0.69 -15.24
C ALA A 138 -4.91 1.02 -14.65
N ASP A 139 -5.59 2.05 -15.18
CA ASP A 139 -6.92 2.46 -14.78
C ASP A 139 -7.95 1.33 -14.93
N ALA A 140 -7.97 0.68 -16.10
CA ALA A 140 -8.86 -0.45 -16.36
C ALA A 140 -8.60 -1.64 -15.42
N TRP A 141 -7.39 -1.81 -14.91
CA TRP A 141 -7.05 -2.84 -13.94
C TRP A 141 -7.45 -2.46 -12.51
N LEU A 142 -7.21 -1.21 -12.11
CA LEU A 142 -7.51 -0.71 -10.76
C LEU A 142 -9.00 -0.60 -10.49
N ASN A 143 -9.78 -0.22 -11.50
CA ASN A 143 -11.21 0.01 -11.39
C ASN A 143 -12.06 -1.23 -11.72
N ARG A 144 -11.45 -2.43 -11.77
CA ARG A 144 -12.19 -3.67 -12.04
C ARG A 144 -13.30 -3.86 -11.01
N ALA A 145 -14.52 -4.03 -11.51
CA ALA A 145 -15.66 -4.34 -10.67
C ALA A 145 -15.45 -5.68 -9.95
N ILE A 146 -16.09 -5.80 -8.78
CA ILE A 146 -16.23 -7.07 -8.09
C ILE A 146 -16.91 -8.05 -9.06
N SER A 147 -16.36 -9.26 -9.20
CA SER A 147 -16.93 -10.29 -10.07
C SER A 147 -18.41 -10.56 -9.75
N GLU A 148 -19.21 -10.85 -10.77
CA GLU A 148 -20.65 -11.07 -10.64
C GLU A 148 -20.98 -12.17 -9.61
N ASP A 149 -20.24 -13.29 -9.61
CA ASP A 149 -20.36 -14.38 -8.62
C ASP A 149 -20.27 -13.91 -7.15
N LYS A 150 -19.41 -12.92 -6.90
CA LYS A 150 -19.22 -12.34 -5.55
C LYS A 150 -20.35 -11.36 -5.19
N LEU A 151 -20.96 -10.72 -6.19
CA LEU A 151 -22.13 -9.87 -5.98
C LEU A 151 -23.39 -10.71 -5.71
N GLU A 152 -23.56 -11.84 -6.40
CA GLU A 152 -24.69 -12.75 -6.19
C GLU A 152 -24.64 -13.44 -4.82
N SER A 153 -23.48 -13.97 -4.42
CA SER A 153 -23.31 -14.55 -3.08
C SER A 153 -23.57 -13.55 -1.95
N ARG A 154 -23.30 -12.25 -2.15
CA ARG A 154 -23.68 -11.19 -1.20
C ARG A 154 -25.19 -10.99 -1.12
N LYS A 155 -25.91 -11.03 -2.25
CA LYS A 155 -27.38 -10.92 -2.27
C LYS A 155 -28.03 -12.09 -1.54
N ASN A 156 -27.50 -13.30 -1.74
CA ASN A 156 -28.05 -14.53 -1.13
C ASN A 156 -27.83 -14.61 0.39
N ASN A 157 -26.77 -14.00 0.91
CA ASN A 157 -26.47 -13.96 2.36
C ASN A 157 -27.06 -12.74 3.08
N ALA A 158 -27.81 -11.88 2.39
CA ALA A 158 -28.47 -10.71 2.96
C ALA A 158 -29.98 -10.91 3.23
N ASN A 159 -30.51 -12.10 2.89
CA ASN A 159 -31.83 -12.60 3.29
C ASN A 159 -31.70 -13.55 4.48
#